data_AF-A0A158B7R0-F1
#
_entry.id   AF-A0A158B7R0-F1
#
_cell.length_a   1.000
_cell.length_b   1.000
_cell.length_c   1.000
_cell.angle_alpha   90.00
_cell.angle_beta   90.00
_cell.angle_gamma   90.00
#
_symmetry.space_group_name_H-M   'P 1'
#
loop_
_entity.id
_entity.type
_entity.pdbx_description
1 polymer ?
#
loop_
_entity_poly.entity_id
_entity_poly.type
_entity_poly.pdbx_seq_one_letter_code
_entity_poly.pdbx_strand_id
1 'polypeptide(L)'
;MHLKKKNRRGYLYRSVWVRKDLKNGIPHGYSKPILVGAISLDAESIPPKLDAELTDDERRYILMKVIEPARQRVEAKRQEEARRRVDPNWRIADAVRLLNEAHQLIDAMSPKEVQPQVLDDLQNSFDFFADMRLASSMNSPGPNSLEVALEAIIRAAQSVREGEFGAAKTYVKSTEPNRLWLQLRSALLGDNAESLMRALQDKRFVATR
;
A
#
# COMPACT_ATOMS: atom_id res chain seq x y z
N MET A 1 -16.31 -39.07 13.82
CA MET A 1 -16.93 -37.85 13.28
C MET A 1 -16.21 -37.42 12.01
N HIS A 2 -16.94 -36.93 11.01
CA HIS A 2 -16.40 -36.41 9.77
C HIS A 2 -16.95 -35.00 9.50
N LEU A 3 -16.09 -34.07 9.10
CA LEU A 3 -16.46 -32.69 8.72
C LEU A 3 -16.46 -32.54 7.20
N LYS A 4 -17.62 -32.23 6.59
CA LYS A 4 -17.70 -31.80 5.19
C LYS A 4 -17.87 -30.29 5.11
N LYS A 5 -16.98 -29.60 4.40
CA LYS A 5 -17.04 -28.15 4.21
C LYS A 5 -17.81 -27.83 2.94
N LYS A 6 -18.82 -26.96 3.03
CA LYS A 6 -19.53 -26.42 1.87
C LYS A 6 -19.88 -24.96 2.16
N ASN A 7 -19.47 -24.05 1.28
CA ASN A 7 -19.54 -22.61 1.50
C ASN A 7 -18.86 -22.24 2.85
N ARG A 8 -19.46 -21.32 3.63
CA ARG A 8 -18.97 -20.93 4.97
C ARG A 8 -19.43 -21.85 6.10
N ARG A 9 -19.95 -23.04 5.80
CA ARG A 9 -20.49 -23.99 6.80
C ARG A 9 -19.77 -25.33 6.75
N GLY A 10 -19.55 -25.88 7.93
CA GLY A 10 -19.08 -27.23 8.17
C GLY A 10 -20.23 -28.15 8.59
N TYR A 11 -20.50 -29.18 7.81
CA TYR A 11 -21.50 -30.20 8.10
C TYR A 11 -20.83 -31.39 8.80
N LEU A 12 -21.39 -31.78 9.94
CA LEU A 12 -20.81 -32.75 10.86
C LEU A 12 -21.57 -34.09 10.72
N TYR A 13 -20.84 -35.15 10.38
CA TYR A 13 -21.40 -36.48 10.18
C TYR A 13 -20.82 -37.47 11.18
N ARG A 14 -21.70 -38.17 11.90
CA ARG A 14 -21.36 -39.31 12.76
C ARG A 14 -21.55 -40.60 11.96
N SER A 15 -20.53 -41.44 11.92
CA SER A 15 -20.62 -42.75 11.28
C SER A 15 -21.20 -43.75 12.28
N VAL A 16 -22.31 -44.40 11.91
CA VAL A 16 -22.93 -45.45 12.72
C VAL A 16 -22.84 -46.78 11.96
N TRP A 17 -22.39 -47.82 12.65
CA TRP A 17 -22.30 -49.15 12.07
C TRP A 17 -23.68 -49.81 12.03
N VAL A 18 -24.14 -50.16 10.84
CA VAL A 18 -25.34 -50.96 10.62
C VAL A 18 -24.89 -52.41 10.51
N ARG A 19 -25.37 -53.27 11.42
CA ARG A 19 -25.03 -54.69 11.41
C ARG A 19 -25.74 -55.40 10.25
N LYS A 20 -25.11 -56.46 9.76
CA LYS A 20 -25.73 -57.39 8.80
C LYS A 20 -27.01 -57.95 9.42
N ASP A 21 -28.12 -57.88 8.69
CA ASP A 21 -29.41 -58.45 9.11
C ASP A 21 -30.13 -59.01 7.88
N LEU A 22 -29.94 -60.31 7.67
CA LEU A 22 -30.53 -61.04 6.55
C LEU A 22 -32.07 -61.08 6.59
N LYS A 23 -32.69 -60.95 7.77
CA LYS A 23 -34.16 -60.97 7.89
C LYS A 23 -34.81 -59.68 7.42
N ASN A 24 -34.11 -58.56 7.56
CA ASN A 24 -34.53 -57.25 7.09
C ASN A 24 -33.88 -56.85 5.74
N GLY A 25 -33.30 -57.82 5.01
CA GLY A 25 -32.74 -57.60 3.68
C GLY A 25 -31.39 -56.87 3.65
N ILE A 26 -30.62 -56.85 4.74
CA ILE A 26 -29.28 -56.23 4.81
C ILE A 26 -28.20 -57.32 4.65
N PRO A 27 -27.56 -57.44 3.47
CA PRO A 27 -26.68 -58.57 3.14
C PRO A 27 -25.31 -58.55 3.82
N HIS A 28 -24.79 -57.38 4.19
CA HIS A 28 -23.53 -57.19 4.93
C HIS A 28 -23.61 -55.93 5.80
N GLY A 29 -22.76 -55.87 6.83
CA GLY A 29 -22.67 -54.69 7.68
C GLY A 29 -21.97 -53.54 6.96
N TYR A 30 -22.44 -52.31 7.17
CA TYR A 30 -21.89 -51.13 6.53
C TYR A 30 -21.94 -49.92 7.45
N SER A 31 -21.11 -48.92 7.16
CA SER A 31 -21.08 -47.66 7.90
C SER A 31 -22.01 -46.64 7.26
N LYS A 32 -23.00 -46.14 8.00
CA LYS A 32 -23.93 -45.11 7.55
C LYS A 32 -23.57 -43.75 8.17
N PRO A 33 -23.30 -42.71 7.37
CA PRO A 33 -23.11 -41.37 7.90
C PRO A 33 -24.48 -40.76 8.27
N ILE A 34 -24.60 -40.28 9.51
CA ILE A 34 -25.75 -39.53 10.02
C ILE A 34 -25.32 -38.07 10.21
N LEU A 35 -26.10 -37.14 9.67
CA LEU A 35 -25.86 -35.72 9.89
C LEU A 35 -26.23 -35.36 11.33
N VAL A 36 -25.26 -34.86 12.09
CA VAL A 36 -25.44 -34.38 13.47
C VAL A 36 -25.78 -32.89 13.48
N GLY A 37 -25.18 -32.11 12.57
CA GLY A 37 -25.53 -30.70 12.47
C GLY A 37 -24.58 -29.92 11.59
N ALA A 38 -24.72 -28.61 11.63
CA ALA A 38 -23.89 -27.69 10.86
C ALA A 38 -23.37 -26.56 11.75
N ILE A 39 -22.07 -26.27 11.63
CA ILE A 39 -21.38 -25.20 12.33
C ILE A 39 -20.82 -24.19 11.32
N SER A 40 -20.77 -22.90 11.68
CA SER A 40 -20.05 -21.92 10.86
C SER A 40 -18.55 -22.22 10.90
N LEU A 41 -17.86 -22.09 9.77
CA LEU A 41 -16.41 -22.25 9.74
C LEU A 41 -15.67 -21.11 10.46
N ASP A 42 -16.38 -20.03 10.78
CA ASP A 42 -15.89 -18.87 11.53
C ASP A 42 -16.44 -18.83 12.97
N ALA A 43 -17.05 -19.93 13.44
CA ALA A 43 -17.56 -19.98 14.81
C ALA A 43 -16.41 -20.03 15.84
N GLU A 44 -16.42 -19.10 16.80
CA GLU A 44 -15.46 -19.06 17.92
C GLU A 44 -15.85 -19.94 19.11
N SER A 45 -17.07 -20.52 19.08
CA SER A 45 -17.59 -21.46 20.07
C SER A 45 -18.55 -22.46 19.43
N ILE A 46 -18.74 -23.62 20.08
CA ILE A 46 -19.71 -24.62 19.64
C ILE A 46 -21.12 -24.11 20.03
N PRO A 47 -22.08 -24.03 19.09
CA PRO A 47 -23.44 -23.62 19.40
C PRO A 47 -24.10 -24.54 20.45
N PRO A 48 -24.81 -24.00 21.46
CA PRO A 48 -25.36 -24.82 22.56
C PRO A 48 -26.27 -25.97 22.11
N LYS A 49 -27.05 -25.75 21.04
CA LYS A 49 -27.93 -26.79 20.46
C LYS A 49 -27.14 -27.95 19.89
N LEU A 50 -25.99 -27.67 19.27
CA LEU A 50 -25.11 -28.70 18.74
C LEU A 50 -24.30 -29.36 19.86
N ASP A 51 -23.90 -28.59 20.86
CA ASP A 51 -23.12 -29.06 22.01
C ASP A 51 -23.84 -30.17 22.82
N ALA A 52 -25.17 -30.08 22.91
CA ALA A 52 -26.00 -31.08 23.58
C ALA A 52 -26.07 -32.45 22.84
N GLU A 53 -25.81 -32.47 21.53
CA GLU A 53 -25.89 -33.69 20.71
C GLU A 53 -24.54 -34.39 20.51
N LEU A 54 -23.45 -33.75 20.94
CA LEU A 54 -22.08 -34.21 20.73
C LEU A 54 -21.54 -34.98 21.94
N THR A 55 -20.78 -36.04 21.66
CA THR A 55 -19.97 -36.68 22.69
C THR A 55 -18.70 -35.87 22.99
N ASP A 56 -18.02 -36.15 24.10
CA ASP A 56 -16.79 -35.43 24.48
C ASP A 56 -15.66 -35.54 23.44
N ASP A 57 -15.54 -36.70 22.77
CA ASP A 57 -14.56 -36.90 21.70
C ASP A 57 -14.91 -36.09 20.45
N GLU A 58 -16.20 -35.98 20.15
CA GLU A 58 -16.69 -35.19 19.01
C GLU A 58 -16.56 -33.69 19.27
N ARG A 59 -16.82 -33.26 20.51
CA ARG A 59 -16.56 -31.90 20.98
C ARG A 59 -15.08 -31.55 20.82
N ARG A 60 -14.17 -32.42 21.27
CA ARG A 60 -12.71 -32.25 21.08
C ARG A 60 -12.33 -32.18 19.61
N TYR A 61 -12.91 -33.03 18.76
CA TYR A 61 -12.67 -33.00 17.32
C TYR A 61 -13.09 -31.66 16.69
N ILE A 62 -14.26 -31.13 17.05
CA ILE A 62 -14.78 -29.86 16.52
C ILE A 62 -13.97 -28.67 17.04
N LEU A 63 -13.58 -28.68 18.31
CA LEU A 63 -12.71 -27.66 18.90
C LEU A 63 -11.42 -27.54 18.09
N MET A 64 -10.72 -28.66 17.88
CA MET A 64 -9.44 -28.66 17.16
C MET A 64 -9.58 -28.34 15.67
N LYS A 65 -10.63 -28.82 14.98
CA LYS A 65 -10.74 -28.70 13.52
C LYS A 65 -11.49 -27.47 13.02
N VAL A 66 -12.34 -26.85 13.85
CA VAL A 66 -13.17 -25.71 13.44
C VAL A 66 -12.92 -24.51 14.34
N ILE A 67 -13.07 -24.67 15.65
CA ILE A 67 -13.09 -23.54 16.59
C ILE A 67 -11.72 -22.90 16.75
N GLU A 68 -10.68 -23.68 17.03
CA GLU A 68 -9.32 -23.16 17.21
C GLU A 68 -8.80 -22.43 15.95
N PRO A 69 -8.92 -23.00 14.74
CA PRO A 69 -8.59 -22.26 13.52
C PRO A 69 -9.41 -20.98 13.33
N ALA A 70 -10.71 -20.98 13.68
CA ALA A 70 -11.55 -19.79 13.59
C ALA A 70 -11.08 -18.70 14.55
N ARG A 71 -10.79 -19.05 15.81
CA ARG A 71 -10.22 -18.13 16.82
C ARG A 71 -8.90 -17.54 16.37
N GLN A 72 -8.00 -18.37 15.86
CA GLN A 72 -6.71 -17.92 15.33
C GLN A 72 -6.88 -16.92 14.19
N ARG A 73 -7.83 -17.15 13.26
CA ARG A 73 -8.09 -16.20 12.17
C ARG A 73 -8.66 -14.87 12.69
N VAL A 74 -9.59 -14.91 13.64
CA VAL A 74 -10.16 -13.71 14.25
C VAL A 74 -9.07 -12.91 14.98
N GLU A 75 -8.25 -13.59 15.76
CA GLU A 75 -7.15 -12.96 16.50
C GLU A 75 -6.07 -12.41 15.56
N ALA A 76 -5.66 -13.16 14.55
CA ALA A 76 -4.73 -12.67 13.52
C ALA A 76 -5.27 -11.42 12.82
N LYS A 77 -6.57 -11.38 12.51
CA LYS A 77 -7.21 -10.21 11.92
C LYS A 77 -7.17 -9.01 12.87
N ARG A 78 -7.47 -9.21 14.16
CA ARG A 78 -7.37 -8.15 15.18
C ARG A 78 -5.95 -7.63 15.30
N GLN A 79 -4.96 -8.52 15.30
CA GLN A 79 -3.55 -8.14 15.36
C GLN A 79 -3.11 -7.38 14.10
N GLU A 80 -3.57 -7.80 12.91
CA GLU A 80 -3.30 -7.09 11.67
C GLU A 80 -3.93 -5.69 11.68
N GLU A 81 -5.19 -5.56 12.12
CA GLU A 81 -5.85 -4.27 12.29
C GLU A 81 -5.12 -3.38 13.31
N ALA A 82 -4.64 -3.95 14.41
CA ALA A 82 -3.84 -3.23 15.40
C ALA A 82 -2.49 -2.78 14.83
N ARG A 83 -1.81 -3.63 14.05
CA ARG A 83 -0.56 -3.28 13.35
C ARG A 83 -0.80 -2.15 12.36
N ARG A 84 -1.85 -2.24 11.54
CA ARG A 84 -2.24 -1.17 10.60
C ARG A 84 -2.57 0.15 11.30
N ARG A 85 -3.13 0.12 12.51
CA ARG A 85 -3.43 1.35 13.27
C ARG A 85 -2.17 2.11 13.67
N VAL A 86 -1.10 1.40 13.99
CA VAL A 86 0.15 1.96 14.53
C VAL A 86 1.19 2.17 13.42
N ASP A 87 1.12 1.45 12.30
CA ASP A 87 2.05 1.57 11.19
C ASP A 87 1.86 2.87 10.39
N PRO A 88 2.82 3.82 10.46
CA PRO A 88 2.73 5.08 9.73
C PRO A 88 2.73 4.89 8.21
N ASN A 89 3.42 3.86 7.70
CA ASN A 89 3.50 3.61 6.26
C ASN A 89 2.15 3.20 5.69
N TRP A 90 1.38 2.41 6.45
CA TRP A 90 0.02 2.03 6.06
C TRP A 90 -0.90 3.26 5.98
N ARG A 91 -0.79 4.19 6.93
CA ARG A 91 -1.55 5.44 6.93
C ARG A 91 -1.19 6.35 5.76
N ILE A 92 0.10 6.45 5.44
CA ILE A 92 0.57 7.23 4.29
C ILE A 92 0.07 6.61 2.98
N ALA A 93 0.16 5.28 2.83
CA ALA A 93 -0.35 4.59 1.65
C ALA A 93 -1.87 4.77 1.46
N ASP A 94 -2.64 4.71 2.55
CA ASP A 94 -4.09 4.95 2.50
C ASP A 94 -4.42 6.42 2.18
N ALA A 95 -3.65 7.38 2.71
CA ALA A 95 -3.77 8.79 2.37
C ALA A 95 -3.51 9.03 0.87
N VAL A 96 -2.47 8.41 0.29
CA VAL A 96 -2.20 8.49 -1.16
C VAL A 96 -3.37 7.93 -1.97
N ARG A 97 -3.96 6.80 -1.56
CA ARG A 97 -5.14 6.24 -2.21
C ARG A 97 -6.31 7.22 -2.18
N LEU A 98 -6.62 7.80 -1.03
CA LEU A 98 -7.71 8.76 -0.86
C LEU A 98 -7.48 10.04 -1.67
N LEU A 99 -6.24 10.53 -1.77
CA LEU A 99 -5.90 11.68 -2.60
C LEU A 99 -6.11 11.40 -4.10
N ASN A 100 -5.76 10.19 -4.55
CA ASN A 100 -6.03 9.78 -5.94
C ASN A 100 -7.53 9.67 -6.23
N GLU A 101 -8.32 9.17 -5.29
CA GLU A 101 -9.79 9.14 -5.41
C GLU A 101 -10.36 10.55 -5.44
N ALA A 102 -9.88 11.45 -4.56
CA ALA A 102 -10.28 12.86 -4.57
C ALA A 102 -9.93 13.53 -5.90
N HIS A 103 -8.75 13.27 -6.47
CA HIS A 103 -8.36 13.79 -7.79
C HIS A 103 -9.34 13.34 -8.89
N GLN A 104 -9.71 12.06 -8.92
CA GLN A 104 -10.69 11.55 -9.89
C GLN A 104 -12.07 12.22 -9.74
N LEU A 105 -12.49 12.49 -8.50
CA LEU A 105 -13.75 13.19 -8.23
C LEU A 105 -13.69 14.67 -8.63
N ILE A 106 -12.56 15.34 -8.38
CA ILE A 106 -12.34 16.73 -8.78
C ILE A 106 -12.30 16.86 -10.30
N ASP A 107 -11.65 15.94 -11.01
CA ASP A 107 -11.63 15.91 -12.48
C ASP A 107 -13.03 15.71 -13.08
N ALA A 108 -13.89 14.97 -12.37
CA ALA A 108 -15.29 14.75 -12.76
C ALA A 108 -16.24 15.89 -12.35
N MET A 109 -15.79 16.82 -11.50
CA MET A 109 -16.57 17.95 -10.97
C MET A 109 -16.00 19.29 -11.48
N SER A 110 -16.76 20.39 -11.36
CA SER A 110 -16.19 21.72 -11.66
C SER A 110 -15.30 22.16 -10.49
N PRO A 111 -14.07 22.67 -10.71
CA PRO A 111 -13.08 22.96 -9.65
C PRO A 111 -13.48 24.06 -8.64
N LYS A 112 -14.71 24.59 -8.70
CA LYS A 112 -15.21 25.65 -7.82
C LYS A 112 -15.75 25.17 -6.47
N GLU A 113 -15.80 23.87 -6.21
CA GLU A 113 -16.42 23.31 -5.00
C GLU A 113 -15.42 22.84 -3.93
N VAL A 114 -14.11 22.88 -4.21
CA VAL A 114 -13.09 22.54 -3.22
C VAL A 114 -12.82 23.76 -2.33
N GLN A 115 -12.97 23.59 -1.02
CA GLN A 115 -12.72 24.66 -0.06
C GLN A 115 -11.22 25.01 -0.04
N PRO A 116 -10.84 26.29 -0.14
CA PRO A 116 -9.43 26.69 -0.19
C PRO A 116 -8.65 26.27 1.07
N GLN A 117 -9.29 26.27 2.24
CA GLN A 117 -8.68 25.82 3.49
C GLN A 117 -8.22 24.35 3.45
N VAL A 118 -8.95 23.48 2.73
CA VAL A 118 -8.57 22.07 2.56
C VAL A 118 -7.30 21.94 1.70
N LEU A 119 -7.13 22.83 0.72
CA LEU A 119 -5.93 22.88 -0.11
C LEU A 119 -4.72 23.40 0.68
N ASP A 120 -4.93 24.39 1.55
CA ASP A 120 -3.89 24.92 2.45
C ASP A 120 -3.42 23.85 3.46
N ASP A 121 -4.35 23.12 4.08
CA ASP A 121 -4.02 22.04 5.02
C ASP A 121 -3.27 20.87 4.34
N LEU A 122 -3.63 20.59 3.08
CA LEU A 122 -2.94 19.60 2.27
C LEU A 122 -1.52 20.06 1.93
N GLN A 123 -1.33 21.33 1.56
CA GLN A 123 -0.02 21.92 1.28
C GLN A 123 0.89 21.86 2.52
N ASN A 124 0.38 22.25 3.69
CA ASN A 124 1.11 22.16 4.96
C ASN A 124 1.57 20.72 5.27
N SER A 125 0.73 19.74 4.95
CA SER A 125 1.07 18.32 5.12
C SER A 125 2.16 17.87 4.15
N PHE A 126 2.14 18.36 2.91
CA PHE A 126 3.21 18.08 1.93
C PHE A 126 4.55 18.69 2.34
N ASP A 127 4.54 19.93 2.84
CA ASP A 127 5.75 20.61 3.30
C ASP A 127 6.40 19.83 4.46
N PHE A 128 5.61 19.32 5.41
CA PHE A 128 6.10 18.44 6.48
C PHE A 128 6.81 17.17 5.94
N PHE A 129 6.23 16.50 4.93
CA PHE A 129 6.87 15.31 4.33
C PHE A 129 8.11 15.67 3.50
N ALA A 130 8.11 16.85 2.86
CA ALA A 130 9.28 17.35 2.14
C ALA A 130 10.45 17.61 3.09
N ASP A 131 10.20 18.25 4.23
CA ASP A 131 11.19 18.49 5.29
C ASP A 131 11.72 17.17 5.87
N MET A 132 10.84 16.20 6.13
CA MET A 132 11.23 14.87 6.59
C MET A 132 12.11 14.12 5.56
N ARG A 133 11.83 14.27 4.26
CA ARG A 133 12.64 13.70 3.18
C ARG A 133 14.01 14.38 3.10
N LEU A 134 14.08 15.70 3.25
CA LEU A 134 15.34 16.44 3.30
C LEU A 134 16.18 16.04 4.51
N ALA A 135 15.57 15.91 5.69
CA ALA A 135 16.24 15.46 6.91
C ALA A 135 16.73 14.00 6.80
N SER A 136 15.96 13.13 6.15
CA SER A 136 16.36 11.74 5.88
C SER A 136 17.45 11.65 4.81
N SER A 137 17.44 12.56 3.84
CA SER A 137 18.44 12.67 2.77
C SER A 137 19.79 13.20 3.27
N MET A 138 19.87 13.83 4.45
CA MET A 138 21.16 14.20 5.06
C MET A 138 21.88 12.99 5.67
N ASN A 139 21.18 11.86 5.89
CA ASN A 139 21.72 10.65 6.51
C ASN A 139 21.86 9.45 5.55
N SER A 140 21.59 9.65 4.26
CA SER A 140 21.82 8.67 3.19
C SER A 140 22.49 9.39 2.02
N PRO A 141 23.27 8.71 1.16
CA PRO A 141 23.73 9.34 -0.07
C PRO A 141 22.45 9.65 -0.88
N GLY A 142 22.07 10.93 -0.90
CA GLY A 142 20.91 11.40 -1.65
C GLY A 142 21.04 11.04 -3.14
N PRO A 143 19.97 11.24 -3.93
CA PRO A 143 20.08 11.12 -5.38
C PRO A 143 21.28 11.96 -5.85
N ASN A 144 22.11 11.37 -6.69
CA ASN A 144 23.35 11.97 -7.19
C ASN A 144 23.04 13.40 -7.64
N SER A 145 23.53 14.40 -6.91
CA SER A 145 23.12 15.79 -7.14
C SER A 145 23.48 16.29 -8.55
N LEU A 146 24.44 15.63 -9.21
CA LEU A 146 24.75 15.87 -10.62
C LEU A 146 23.66 15.35 -11.57
N GLU A 147 23.04 14.20 -11.26
CA GLU A 147 21.91 13.66 -12.04
C GLU A 147 20.67 14.55 -11.92
N VAL A 148 20.38 15.03 -10.71
CA VAL A 148 19.27 15.97 -10.46
C VAL A 148 19.48 17.28 -11.22
N ALA A 149 20.71 17.82 -11.20
CA ALA A 149 21.05 19.03 -11.94
C ALA A 149 20.92 18.82 -13.46
N LEU A 150 21.36 17.66 -13.97
CA LEU A 150 21.25 17.31 -15.39
C LEU A 150 19.79 17.25 -15.84
N GLU A 151 18.92 16.57 -15.08
CA GLU A 151 17.49 16.46 -15.40
C GLU A 151 16.80 17.83 -15.42
N ALA A 152 17.11 18.69 -14.44
CA ALA A 152 16.57 20.05 -14.37
C ALA A 152 16.97 20.89 -15.60
N ILE A 153 18.22 20.78 -16.07
CA ILE A 153 18.70 21.48 -17.27
C ILE A 153 17.99 20.95 -18.54
N ILE A 154 17.81 19.63 -18.65
CA ILE A 154 17.10 19.02 -19.79
C ILE A 154 15.65 19.51 -19.86
N ARG A 155 14.95 19.52 -18.72
CA ARG A 155 13.57 20.02 -18.63
C ARG A 155 13.48 21.51 -18.99
N ALA A 156 14.37 22.33 -18.46
CA ALA A 156 14.42 23.76 -18.81
C ALA A 156 14.65 23.98 -20.32
N ALA A 157 15.50 23.17 -20.95
CA ALA A 157 15.72 23.23 -22.40
C ALA A 157 14.51 22.76 -23.22
N GLN A 158 13.68 21.87 -22.67
CA GLN A 158 12.42 21.46 -23.29
C GLN A 158 11.37 22.58 -23.22
N SER A 159 11.18 23.19 -22.06
CA SER A 159 10.32 24.36 -21.85
C SER A 159 10.61 25.51 -22.83
N VAL A 160 11.90 25.81 -23.07
CA VAL A 160 12.30 26.83 -24.05
C VAL A 160 11.92 26.43 -25.48
N ARG A 161 12.07 25.15 -25.85
CA ARG A 161 11.71 24.64 -27.20
C ARG A 161 10.21 24.61 -27.44
N GLU A 162 9.43 24.30 -26.40
CA GLU A 162 7.97 24.27 -26.44
C GLU A 162 7.35 25.68 -26.45
N GLY A 163 8.18 26.71 -26.32
CA GLY A 163 7.77 28.11 -26.49
C GLY A 163 7.21 28.75 -25.22
N GLU A 164 7.41 28.16 -24.04
CA GLU A 164 6.94 28.71 -22.76
C GLU A 164 7.45 30.14 -22.51
N PHE A 165 8.63 30.47 -23.04
CA PHE A 165 9.24 31.80 -22.92
C PHE A 165 9.05 32.69 -24.17
N GLY A 166 8.30 32.22 -25.17
CA GLY A 166 8.10 32.91 -26.45
C GLY A 166 9.35 33.06 -27.32
N ALA A 167 9.24 33.79 -28.43
CA ALA A 167 10.35 34.12 -29.31
C ALA A 167 10.93 35.51 -28.98
N ALA A 168 12.26 35.62 -28.91
CA ALA A 168 12.90 36.89 -28.60
C ALA A 168 12.70 37.91 -29.74
N LYS A 169 12.18 39.10 -29.40
CA LYS A 169 12.07 40.24 -30.33
C LYS A 169 13.22 41.22 -30.08
N THR A 170 14.00 41.51 -31.11
CA THR A 170 15.03 42.57 -31.36
C THR A 170 16.07 42.90 -30.26
N TYR A 171 15.80 42.70 -28.96
CA TYR A 171 16.69 42.96 -27.83
C TYR A 171 16.72 41.79 -26.86
N VAL A 172 17.50 40.76 -27.20
CA VAL A 172 17.66 39.53 -26.40
C VAL A 172 18.33 39.81 -25.05
N LYS A 173 19.19 40.84 -24.96
CA LYS A 173 20.04 41.07 -23.78
C LYS A 173 19.28 41.43 -22.51
N SER A 174 18.10 42.04 -22.62
CA SER A 174 17.27 42.48 -21.50
C SER A 174 16.13 41.51 -21.16
N THR A 175 16.00 40.39 -21.88
CA THR A 175 14.93 39.43 -21.59
C THR A 175 15.25 38.61 -20.35
N GLU A 176 14.21 38.25 -19.59
CA GLU A 176 14.35 37.38 -18.42
C GLU A 176 15.04 36.05 -18.75
N PRO A 177 14.71 35.33 -19.85
CA PRO A 177 15.41 34.09 -20.23
C PRO A 177 16.91 34.30 -20.44
N ASN A 178 17.32 35.43 -21.02
CA ASN A 178 18.74 35.73 -21.20
C ASN A 178 19.45 36.03 -19.87
N ARG A 179 18.77 36.71 -18.93
CA ARG A 179 19.32 36.94 -17.58
C ARG A 179 19.49 35.63 -16.81
N LEU A 180 18.49 34.75 -16.85
CA LEU A 180 18.54 33.42 -16.22
C LEU A 180 19.63 32.55 -16.87
N TRP A 181 19.77 32.59 -18.20
CA TRP A 181 20.87 31.92 -18.90
C TRP A 181 22.25 32.39 -18.42
N LEU A 182 22.47 33.70 -18.26
CA LEU A 182 23.75 34.22 -17.77
C LEU A 182 24.04 33.77 -16.32
N GLN A 183 23.02 33.73 -15.46
CA GLN A 183 23.14 33.21 -14.10
C GLN A 183 23.48 31.72 -14.09
N LEU A 184 22.75 30.92 -14.89
CA LEU A 184 22.98 29.48 -15.03
C LEU A 184 24.37 29.18 -15.59
N ARG A 185 24.81 29.95 -16.60
CA ARG A 185 26.16 29.86 -17.15
C ARG A 185 27.23 30.18 -16.10
N SER A 186 27.01 31.21 -15.27
CA SER A 186 27.94 31.55 -14.19
C SER A 186 27.99 30.46 -13.12
N ALA A 187 26.86 29.86 -12.75
CA ALA A 187 26.80 28.77 -11.79
C ALA A 187 27.46 27.48 -12.31
N LEU A 188 27.38 27.21 -13.61
CA LEU A 188 27.96 26.02 -14.22
C LEU A 188 29.45 26.18 -14.55
N LEU A 189 29.81 27.32 -15.16
CA LEU A 189 31.10 27.54 -15.83
C LEU A 189 31.84 28.79 -15.31
N GLY A 190 31.38 29.40 -14.22
CA GLY A 190 32.02 30.59 -13.67
C GLY A 190 33.41 30.30 -13.12
N ASP A 191 34.23 31.34 -13.05
CA ASP A 191 35.58 31.26 -12.44
C ASP A 191 35.56 31.38 -10.91
N ASN A 192 34.36 31.48 -10.31
CA ASN A 192 34.19 31.56 -8.86
C ASN A 192 34.22 30.17 -8.21
N ALA A 193 34.58 30.13 -6.92
CA ALA A 193 34.63 28.90 -6.12
C ALA A 193 33.27 28.20 -5.99
N GLU A 194 32.18 28.92 -6.24
CA GLU A 194 30.81 28.42 -6.18
C GLU A 194 30.35 27.78 -7.50
N SER A 195 31.14 27.83 -8.57
CA SER A 195 30.76 27.19 -9.82
C SER A 195 30.95 25.68 -9.77
N LEU A 196 30.07 24.96 -10.46
CA LEU A 196 30.16 23.51 -10.58
C LEU A 196 31.48 23.08 -11.24
N MET A 197 31.91 23.77 -12.30
CA MET A 197 33.16 23.49 -12.98
C MET A 197 34.37 23.64 -12.06
N ARG A 198 34.43 24.68 -11.22
CA ARG A 198 35.53 24.88 -10.28
C ARG A 198 35.53 23.82 -9.19
N ALA A 199 34.36 23.50 -8.63
CA ALA A 199 34.23 22.43 -7.65
C ALA A 199 34.70 21.07 -8.20
N LEU A 200 34.38 20.76 -9.46
CA LEU A 200 34.83 19.53 -10.14
C LEU A 200 36.34 19.53 -10.41
N GLN A 201 36.93 20.68 -10.78
CA GLN A 201 38.38 20.83 -10.95
C GLN A 201 39.13 20.68 -9.63
N ASP A 202 38.65 21.31 -8.56
CA ASP A 202 39.27 21.24 -7.23
C ASP A 202 39.27 19.80 -6.67
N LYS A 203 38.26 19.00 -7.05
CA LYS A 203 38.21 17.57 -6.74
C LYS A 203 38.84 16.65 -7.79
N ARG A 204 39.51 17.22 -8.81
CA ARG A 204 40.23 16.50 -9.88
C ARG A 204 39.35 15.58 -10.75
N PHE A 205 38.04 15.83 -10.81
CA PHE A 205 37.15 15.14 -11.73
C PHE A 205 37.24 15.71 -13.16
N VAL A 206 37.69 16.95 -13.29
CA VAL A 206 37.87 17.65 -14.58
C VAL A 206 39.24 18.32 -14.60
N ALA A 207 39.92 18.29 -15.75
CA ALA A 207 41.20 18.96 -15.91
C ALA A 207 41.05 20.49 -15.93
N THR A 208 41.95 21.18 -15.24
CA THR A 208 42.17 22.62 -15.41
C THR A 208 42.88 22.82 -16.75
N ARG A 209 42.23 23.51 -17.69
CA ARG A 209 42.89 24.01 -18.91
C ARG A 209 43.33 25.44 -18.69
#